data_AF-A0A554JVH2-F1
#
_entry.id   AF-A0A554JVH2-F1
#
_cell.length_a   1.000
_cell.length_b   1.000
_cell.length_c   1.000
_cell.angle_alpha   90.00
_cell.angle_beta   90.00
_cell.angle_gamma   90.00
#
_symmetry.space_group_name_H-M   'P 1'
#
loop_
_entity.id
_entity.type
_entity.pdbx_description
1 polymer ?
#
loop_
_entity_poly.entity_id
_entity_poly.type
_entity_poly.pdbx_seq_one_letter_code
_entity_poly.pdbx_strand_id
1 'polypeptide(L)'
;MATSYCRMLPRDRLLFVGLAGTAFLAAFFFMVLRREDATLGTPVVDMGILPAARWSDVRYTRGTLLQGNLGSQTLRPAQSPYLLQGSVRVPAGARLWVEPDTLVAASEGARIVVEGTLEVHRAAFVSNQLHLDRRLWHGLTVQRGGKIVLRESTISNASAGLTCAEGGTVSVSGGGVIDTAAGFVTLQGCATAQIDRVQITQSRVGFYLLGGSPVVTNAILTRVFDGFRVFHEARPTIVGLTVRTPRHAVVMHAASTDLPIRGLVLPRGADRAALIIDGTDAPTHRWRDREYPTGRVIVQ
;
A
#
# COMPACT_ATOMS: atom_id res chain seq x y z
N MET A 1 -65.99 1.70 5.99
CA MET A 1 -65.16 0.52 5.69
C MET A 1 -63.93 0.98 4.92
N ALA A 2 -62.75 0.96 5.54
CA ALA A 2 -61.42 0.81 4.92
C ALA A 2 -60.36 1.10 5.99
N THR A 3 -59.90 0.04 6.66
CA THR A 3 -58.83 0.05 7.66
C THR A 3 -57.49 0.04 6.93
N SER A 4 -56.65 1.06 7.15
CA SER A 4 -55.32 1.16 6.52
C SER A 4 -54.28 0.42 7.36
N TYR A 5 -53.73 -0.66 6.81
CA TYR A 5 -52.63 -1.43 7.40
C TYR A 5 -51.29 -0.81 6.99
N CYS A 6 -50.60 -0.17 7.93
CA CYS A 6 -49.20 0.20 7.79
C CYS A 6 -48.34 -1.01 8.22
N ARG A 7 -47.81 -1.76 7.25
CA ARG A 7 -46.94 -2.91 7.49
C ARG A 7 -45.48 -2.45 7.45
N MET A 8 -44.85 -2.33 8.62
CA MET A 8 -43.40 -2.15 8.73
C MET A 8 -42.65 -3.36 8.16
N LEU A 9 -41.70 -3.11 7.26
CA LEU A 9 -40.73 -4.09 6.79
C LEU A 9 -39.58 -4.22 7.80
N PRO A 10 -39.08 -5.44 8.09
CA PRO A 10 -38.07 -5.68 9.12
C PRO A 10 -36.66 -5.26 8.68
N ARG A 11 -35.90 -4.79 9.68
CA ARG A 11 -34.64 -4.03 9.58
C ARG A 11 -33.38 -4.91 9.46
N ASP A 12 -33.50 -6.14 8.94
CA ASP A 12 -32.47 -7.19 9.11
C ASP A 12 -31.73 -7.62 7.83
N ARG A 13 -31.73 -6.82 6.76
CA ARG A 13 -31.04 -7.17 5.49
C ARG A 13 -30.02 -6.16 4.96
N LEU A 14 -29.49 -5.29 5.80
CA LEU A 14 -28.51 -4.26 5.38
C LEU A 14 -27.05 -4.53 5.77
N LEU A 15 -26.72 -5.67 6.37
CA LEU A 15 -25.38 -5.91 6.92
C LEU A 15 -24.45 -6.82 6.10
N PHE A 16 -24.91 -7.45 5.01
CA PHE A 16 -24.10 -8.42 4.26
C PHE A 16 -23.40 -7.89 3.00
N VAL A 17 -23.61 -6.62 2.61
CA VAL A 17 -23.01 -6.06 1.37
C VAL A 17 -21.65 -5.37 1.63
N GLY A 18 -21.31 -5.03 2.88
CA GLY A 18 -20.11 -4.24 3.20
C GLY A 18 -18.78 -5.01 3.27
N LEU A 19 -18.79 -6.33 3.43
CA LEU A 19 -17.58 -7.15 3.60
C LEU A 19 -17.08 -7.79 2.30
N ALA A 20 -17.97 -8.09 1.36
CA ALA A 20 -17.59 -8.61 0.05
C ALA A 20 -17.00 -7.52 -0.86
N GLY A 21 -17.45 -6.27 -0.72
CA GLY A 21 -17.03 -5.15 -1.57
C GLY A 21 -15.56 -4.76 -1.41
N THR A 22 -14.98 -4.85 -0.22
CA THR A 22 -13.58 -4.46 0.03
C THR A 22 -12.58 -5.54 -0.38
N ALA A 23 -12.94 -6.82 -0.24
CA ALA A 23 -12.16 -7.93 -0.81
C ALA A 23 -12.18 -7.90 -2.34
N PHE A 24 -13.33 -7.55 -2.94
CA PHE A 24 -13.45 -7.36 -4.38
C PHE A 24 -12.71 -6.11 -4.85
N LEU A 25 -12.76 -4.98 -4.13
CA LEU A 25 -12.00 -3.76 -4.47
C LEU A 25 -10.49 -3.96 -4.34
N ALA A 26 -9.99 -4.73 -3.38
CA ALA A 26 -8.58 -5.08 -3.31
C ALA A 26 -8.17 -6.03 -4.44
N ALA A 27 -8.98 -7.05 -4.75
CA ALA A 27 -8.71 -7.97 -5.87
C ALA A 27 -8.81 -7.27 -7.23
N PHE A 28 -9.79 -6.37 -7.41
CA PHE A 28 -9.90 -5.49 -8.57
C PHE A 28 -8.75 -4.50 -8.60
N PHE A 29 -8.31 -3.94 -7.48
CA PHE A 29 -7.13 -3.08 -7.40
C PHE A 29 -5.85 -3.82 -7.82
N PHE A 30 -5.66 -5.08 -7.42
CA PHE A 30 -4.54 -5.90 -7.91
C PHE A 30 -4.70 -6.31 -9.38
N MET A 31 -5.94 -6.49 -9.87
CA MET A 31 -6.24 -6.74 -11.28
C MET A 31 -6.12 -5.46 -12.15
N VAL A 32 -6.38 -4.29 -11.57
CA VAL A 32 -6.30 -2.95 -12.17
C VAL A 32 -4.86 -2.47 -12.17
N LEU A 33 -4.06 -2.73 -11.13
CA LEU A 33 -2.60 -2.64 -11.20
C LEU A 33 -2.01 -3.57 -12.28
N ARG A 34 -2.70 -4.68 -12.59
CA ARG A 34 -2.38 -5.58 -13.71
C ARG A 34 -2.86 -5.07 -15.08
N ARG A 35 -3.86 -4.17 -15.13
CA ARG A 35 -4.57 -3.76 -16.35
C ARG A 35 -4.28 -2.32 -16.81
N GLU A 36 -3.93 -1.42 -15.89
CA GLU A 36 -3.67 0.01 -16.16
C GLU A 36 -2.31 0.30 -16.81
N ASP A 37 -1.51 -0.74 -17.06
CA ASP A 37 -0.24 -0.59 -17.74
C ASP A 37 0.05 -1.89 -18.50
N ALA A 38 -0.04 -1.89 -19.82
CA ALA A 38 0.37 -3.03 -20.64
C ALA A 38 1.88 -3.33 -20.52
N THR A 39 2.63 -2.49 -19.78
CA THR A 39 4.01 -2.73 -19.32
C THR A 39 4.11 -3.24 -17.86
N LEU A 40 3.01 -3.24 -17.10
CA LEU A 40 2.82 -4.04 -15.88
C LEU A 40 2.14 -5.39 -16.16
N GLY A 41 1.63 -5.57 -17.38
CA GLY A 41 0.73 -6.65 -17.78
C GLY A 41 1.33 -7.75 -18.68
N THR A 42 2.66 -7.80 -18.86
CA THR A 42 3.30 -9.04 -19.33
C THR A 42 4.24 -9.53 -18.25
N PRO A 43 4.14 -10.77 -17.74
CA PRO A 43 5.39 -11.44 -17.43
C PRO A 43 6.20 -11.37 -18.74
N VAL A 44 7.41 -10.82 -18.70
CA VAL A 44 8.43 -11.20 -19.70
C VAL A 44 8.80 -12.65 -19.37
N VAL A 45 7.85 -13.54 -19.60
CA VAL A 45 8.02 -14.98 -19.57
C VAL A 45 7.10 -15.49 -20.67
N ASP A 46 7.71 -15.70 -21.83
CA ASP A 46 7.30 -16.76 -22.72
C ASP A 46 7.27 -18.05 -21.89
N MET A 47 6.07 -18.50 -21.52
CA MET A 47 5.88 -19.72 -20.72
C MET A 47 6.24 -20.99 -21.53
N GLY A 48 6.61 -20.85 -22.81
CA GLY A 48 7.11 -21.92 -23.66
C GLY A 48 8.63 -22.13 -23.60
N ILE A 49 9.40 -21.23 -22.99
CA ILE A 49 10.88 -21.30 -23.00
C ILE A 49 11.46 -20.95 -21.62
N LEU A 50 11.14 -21.71 -20.57
CA LEU A 50 12.02 -21.79 -19.41
C LEU A 50 12.14 -23.25 -18.93
N PRO A 51 13.36 -23.78 -18.76
CA PRO A 51 13.56 -25.09 -18.16
C PRO A 51 12.99 -25.07 -16.73
N ALA A 52 12.53 -26.23 -16.25
CA ALA A 52 11.78 -26.44 -15.02
C ALA A 52 12.48 -25.97 -13.71
N ALA A 53 12.71 -24.68 -13.55
CA ALA A 53 12.98 -24.05 -12.27
C ALA A 53 11.69 -24.19 -11.45
N ARG A 54 11.75 -25.03 -10.42
CA ARG A 54 10.58 -25.37 -9.61
C ARG A 54 10.08 -24.10 -8.95
N TRP A 55 8.76 -23.89 -8.95
CA TRP A 55 8.08 -22.74 -8.35
C TRP A 55 8.21 -22.67 -6.81
N SER A 56 9.20 -23.37 -6.23
CA SER A 56 9.37 -23.69 -4.82
C SER A 56 10.66 -23.11 -4.21
N ASP A 57 11.40 -22.27 -4.92
CA ASP A 57 12.67 -21.74 -4.44
C ASP A 57 12.44 -20.62 -3.41
N VAL A 58 12.48 -21.02 -2.13
CA VAL A 58 12.27 -20.16 -0.95
C VAL A 58 13.55 -19.98 -0.15
N ARG A 59 13.72 -18.81 0.47
CA ARG A 59 14.89 -18.44 1.29
C ARG A 59 14.90 -19.16 2.64
N TYR A 60 13.74 -19.26 3.28
CA TYR A 60 13.56 -19.88 4.59
C TYR A 60 12.58 -21.05 4.47
N THR A 61 13.07 -22.24 4.80
CA THR A 61 12.28 -23.49 4.86
C THR A 61 11.95 -23.93 6.29
N ARG A 62 12.53 -23.26 7.30
CA ARG A 62 12.30 -23.48 8.73
C ARG A 62 12.01 -22.17 9.43
N GLY A 63 11.14 -22.20 10.44
CA GLY A 63 10.72 -21.03 11.21
C GLY A 63 9.41 -21.28 11.93
N THR A 64 8.94 -20.26 12.66
CA THR A 64 7.64 -20.32 13.35
C THR A 64 6.53 -19.98 12.38
N LEU A 65 5.56 -20.85 12.21
CA LEU A 65 4.48 -20.64 11.26
C LEU A 65 3.52 -19.53 11.72
N LEU A 66 3.25 -18.57 10.84
CA LEU A 66 2.26 -17.50 11.04
C LEU A 66 1.15 -17.67 10.01
N GLN A 67 -0.03 -18.11 10.46
CA GLN A 67 -1.16 -18.44 9.58
C GLN A 67 -2.51 -18.20 10.27
N GLY A 68 -3.56 -17.97 9.48
CA GLY A 68 -4.94 -17.87 9.97
C GLY A 68 -5.23 -16.60 10.77
N ASN A 69 -6.20 -16.72 11.69
CA ASN A 69 -6.60 -15.62 12.58
C ASN A 69 -5.74 -15.64 13.84
N LEU A 70 -5.05 -14.53 14.11
CA LEU A 70 -4.15 -14.39 15.25
C LEU A 70 -4.89 -13.76 16.42
N GLY A 71 -4.93 -14.44 17.56
CA GLY A 71 -5.31 -13.80 18.82
C GLY A 71 -4.29 -12.75 19.26
N SER A 72 -4.53 -12.12 20.40
CA SER A 72 -3.54 -11.21 21.00
C SER A 72 -2.28 -11.99 21.37
N GLN A 73 -1.15 -11.62 20.77
CA GLN A 73 0.12 -12.30 21.00
C GLN A 73 1.31 -11.40 20.67
N THR A 74 2.50 -11.89 21.01
CA THR A 74 3.77 -11.23 20.74
C THR A 74 4.64 -12.12 19.88
N LEU A 75 5.11 -11.59 18.75
CA LEU A 75 6.16 -12.21 17.95
C LEU A 75 7.50 -11.80 18.52
N ARG A 76 8.32 -12.79 18.87
CA ARG A 76 9.61 -12.64 19.57
C ARG A 76 10.78 -12.95 18.63
N PRO A 77 11.94 -12.30 18.81
CA PRO A 77 13.11 -12.54 17.96
C PRO A 77 13.62 -13.97 18.04
N ALA A 78 13.56 -14.58 19.23
CA ALA A 78 13.99 -15.96 19.48
C ALA A 78 13.24 -17.01 18.65
N GLN A 79 12.09 -16.65 18.08
CA GLN A 79 11.24 -17.52 17.25
C GLN A 79 11.34 -17.17 15.75
N SER A 80 12.19 -16.21 15.39
CA SER A 80 12.40 -15.80 14.00
C SER A 80 13.18 -16.86 13.19
N PRO A 81 12.92 -16.98 11.87
CA PRO A 81 11.92 -16.23 11.11
C PRO A 81 10.49 -16.75 11.38
N TYR A 82 9.52 -15.84 11.37
CA TYR A 82 8.13 -16.19 11.24
C TYR A 82 7.78 -16.41 9.77
N LEU A 83 7.34 -17.61 9.41
CA LEU A 83 6.96 -17.95 8.05
C LEU A 83 5.48 -17.59 7.84
N LEU A 84 5.24 -16.48 7.17
CA LEU A 84 3.89 -16.02 6.84
C LEU A 84 3.36 -16.78 5.62
N GLN A 85 2.33 -17.61 5.85
CA GLN A 85 1.70 -18.41 4.81
C GLN A 85 0.25 -17.96 4.58
N GLY A 86 -0.07 -17.64 3.32
CA GLY A 86 -1.40 -17.19 2.93
C GLY A 86 -1.83 -15.88 3.60
N SER A 87 -3.13 -15.75 3.84
CA SER A 87 -3.70 -14.56 4.47
C SER A 87 -3.77 -14.73 5.99
N VAL A 88 -2.96 -13.97 6.71
CA VAL A 88 -3.02 -13.85 8.16
C VAL A 88 -3.90 -12.67 8.54
N ARG A 89 -4.74 -12.84 9.55
CA ARG A 89 -5.64 -11.78 10.03
C ARG A 89 -5.39 -11.49 11.50
N VAL A 90 -5.25 -10.22 11.84
CA VAL A 90 -5.35 -9.72 13.22
C VAL A 90 -6.78 -9.19 13.37
N PRO A 91 -7.71 -9.98 13.94
CA PRO A 91 -9.12 -9.64 14.02
C PRO A 91 -9.36 -8.45 14.96
N ALA A 92 -10.53 -7.82 14.83
CA ALA A 92 -10.95 -6.75 15.72
C ALA A 92 -10.84 -7.17 17.20
N GLY A 93 -10.33 -6.25 18.04
CA GLY A 93 -10.07 -6.49 19.46
C GLY A 93 -8.78 -7.25 19.79
N ALA A 94 -8.12 -7.88 18.81
CA ALA A 94 -6.81 -8.50 19.02
C ALA A 94 -5.66 -7.49 18.86
N ARG A 95 -4.55 -7.75 19.56
CA ARG A 95 -3.30 -7.01 19.42
C ARG A 95 -2.14 -7.94 19.08
N LEU A 96 -1.54 -7.74 17.90
CA LEU A 96 -0.29 -8.38 17.51
C LEU A 96 0.86 -7.39 17.77
N TRP A 97 1.73 -7.74 18.71
CA TRP A 97 2.97 -7.01 18.96
C TRP A 97 4.14 -7.74 18.29
N VAL A 98 4.95 -7.03 17.53
CA VAL A 98 6.16 -7.57 16.89
C VAL A 98 7.36 -6.88 17.50
N GLU A 99 8.12 -7.64 18.27
CA GLU A 99 9.29 -7.14 18.99
C GLU A 99 10.42 -6.73 18.04
N PRO A 100 11.31 -5.81 18.47
CA PRO A 100 12.55 -5.49 17.79
C PRO A 100 13.34 -6.69 17.32
N ASP A 101 13.93 -6.60 16.13
CA ASP A 101 14.81 -7.62 15.56
C ASP A 101 14.08 -8.93 15.18
N THR A 102 12.74 -8.90 15.17
CA THR A 102 11.90 -9.99 14.63
C THR A 102 11.89 -9.95 13.10
N LEU A 103 12.02 -11.13 12.48
CA LEU A 103 11.92 -11.30 11.03
C LEU A 103 10.65 -12.06 10.66
N VAL A 104 9.85 -11.48 9.75
CA VAL A 104 8.68 -12.13 9.14
C VAL A 104 8.96 -12.33 7.65
N ALA A 105 8.99 -13.59 7.21
CA ALA A 105 9.24 -13.98 5.83
C ALA A 105 7.95 -14.47 5.17
N ALA A 106 7.49 -13.76 4.14
CA ALA A 106 6.20 -13.94 3.50
C ALA A 106 6.29 -14.81 2.23
N SER A 107 5.48 -15.86 2.17
CA SER A 107 5.30 -16.65 0.95
C SER A 107 4.62 -15.87 -0.17
N GLU A 108 4.62 -16.42 -1.38
CA GLU A 108 3.86 -15.90 -2.51
C GLU A 108 2.40 -15.65 -2.16
N GLY A 109 1.85 -14.50 -2.56
CA GLY A 109 0.44 -14.15 -2.32
C GLY A 109 0.08 -13.97 -0.85
N ALA A 110 1.04 -14.10 0.07
CA ALA A 110 0.78 -13.95 1.49
C ALA A 110 0.59 -12.48 1.87
N ARG A 111 -0.18 -12.25 2.95
CA ARG A 111 -0.50 -10.90 3.44
C ARG A 111 -0.92 -10.91 4.90
N ILE A 112 -0.78 -9.76 5.55
CA ILE A 112 -1.34 -9.53 6.89
C ILE A 112 -2.48 -8.51 6.77
N VAL A 113 -3.68 -8.91 7.18
CA VAL A 113 -4.87 -8.07 7.24
C VAL A 113 -5.15 -7.69 8.69
N VAL A 114 -5.24 -6.40 8.97
CA VAL A 114 -5.35 -5.86 10.34
C VAL A 114 -6.70 -5.17 10.51
N GLU A 115 -7.56 -5.79 11.32
CA GLU A 115 -8.82 -5.23 11.82
C GLU A 115 -8.75 -4.91 13.32
N GLY A 116 -7.78 -5.50 14.02
CA GLY A 116 -7.38 -5.14 15.38
C GLY A 116 -6.20 -4.17 15.40
N THR A 117 -5.21 -4.44 16.23
CA THR A 117 -4.00 -3.61 16.33
C THR A 117 -2.74 -4.41 15.99
N LEU A 118 -1.95 -3.92 15.04
CA LEU A 118 -0.60 -4.41 14.76
C LEU A 118 0.40 -3.32 15.16
N GLU A 119 1.28 -3.63 16.09
CA GLU A 119 2.34 -2.74 16.53
C GLU A 119 3.69 -3.40 16.30
N VAL A 120 4.56 -2.71 15.56
CA VAL A 120 5.84 -3.24 15.11
C VAL A 120 6.93 -2.24 15.46
N HIS A 121 7.97 -2.72 16.12
CA HIS A 121 9.11 -1.92 16.52
C HIS A 121 10.36 -2.58 15.97
N ARG A 122 11.16 -1.88 15.15
CA ARG A 122 12.44 -2.35 14.59
C ARG A 122 12.42 -3.79 14.04
N ALA A 123 11.36 -4.17 13.34
CA ALA A 123 11.24 -5.50 12.75
C ALA A 123 11.31 -5.43 11.21
N ALA A 124 11.50 -6.59 10.57
CA ALA A 124 11.57 -6.71 9.12
C ALA A 124 10.49 -7.65 8.57
N PHE A 125 9.77 -7.19 7.55
CA PHE A 125 8.87 -8.00 6.73
C PHE A 125 9.46 -8.13 5.33
N VAL A 126 9.74 -9.36 4.89
CA VAL A 126 10.44 -9.63 3.62
C VAL A 126 9.73 -10.72 2.83
N SER A 127 9.93 -10.74 1.51
CA SER A 127 9.55 -11.91 0.72
C SER A 127 10.40 -13.12 1.11
N ASN A 128 9.78 -14.30 1.17
CA ASN A 128 10.45 -15.57 1.36
C ASN A 128 10.89 -16.20 0.02
N GLN A 129 10.61 -15.57 -1.13
CA GLN A 129 10.98 -16.10 -2.44
C GLN A 129 12.42 -15.72 -2.82
N LEU A 130 13.08 -16.52 -3.65
CA LEU A 130 14.38 -16.13 -4.24
C LEU A 130 14.24 -15.10 -5.37
N HIS A 131 13.11 -15.09 -6.10
CA HIS A 131 12.81 -14.13 -7.15
C HIS A 131 12.17 -12.84 -6.60
N LEU A 132 12.98 -12.07 -5.87
CA LEU A 132 12.54 -10.87 -5.13
C LEU A 132 11.96 -9.77 -6.02
N ASP A 133 12.43 -9.68 -7.26
CA ASP A 133 12.02 -8.72 -8.27
C ASP A 133 10.54 -8.84 -8.66
N ARG A 134 9.94 -10.02 -8.45
CA ARG A 134 8.53 -10.29 -8.78
C ARG A 134 7.53 -9.70 -7.79
N ARG A 135 7.98 -9.36 -6.56
CA ARG A 135 7.17 -8.64 -5.56
C ARG A 135 5.81 -9.28 -5.27
N LEU A 136 5.80 -10.60 -5.05
CA LEU A 136 4.57 -11.39 -5.11
C LEU A 136 3.81 -11.52 -3.77
N TRP A 137 4.37 -11.07 -2.64
CA TRP A 137 3.60 -10.98 -1.39
C TRP A 137 2.94 -9.60 -1.28
N HIS A 138 1.73 -9.52 -0.72
CA HIS A 138 0.89 -8.32 -0.85
C HIS A 138 1.09 -7.25 0.24
N GLY A 139 2.03 -7.46 1.17
CA GLY A 139 2.30 -6.49 2.23
C GLY A 139 1.37 -6.57 3.42
N LEU A 140 1.23 -5.41 4.07
CA LEU A 140 0.33 -5.18 5.18
C LEU A 140 -0.90 -4.41 4.69
N THR A 141 -2.08 -4.80 5.14
CA THR A 141 -3.33 -4.06 4.86
C THR A 141 -4.06 -3.80 6.17
N VAL A 142 -4.34 -2.53 6.46
CA VAL A 142 -5.24 -2.16 7.56
C VAL A 142 -6.64 -1.90 7.01
N GLN A 143 -7.64 -2.50 7.65
CA GLN A 143 -9.06 -2.39 7.30
C GLN A 143 -9.83 -1.62 8.37
N ARG A 144 -11.15 -1.48 8.18
CA ARG A 144 -12.03 -0.72 9.07
C ARG A 144 -11.85 -1.08 10.54
N GLY A 145 -11.59 -0.08 11.37
CA GLY A 145 -11.37 -0.24 12.81
C GLY A 145 -9.97 -0.74 13.19
N GLY A 146 -9.19 -1.18 12.20
CA GLY A 146 -7.83 -1.63 12.38
C GLY A 146 -6.83 -0.49 12.54
N LYS A 147 -5.73 -0.78 13.23
CA LYS A 147 -4.61 0.15 13.44
C LYS A 147 -3.28 -0.54 13.20
N ILE A 148 -2.44 0.04 12.35
CA ILE A 148 -1.03 -0.35 12.21
C ILE A 148 -0.15 0.77 12.77
N VAL A 149 0.79 0.43 13.65
CA VAL A 149 1.86 1.31 14.11
C VAL A 149 3.20 0.67 13.75
N LEU A 150 3.97 1.32 12.88
CA LEU A 150 5.32 0.90 12.54
C LEU A 150 6.33 1.91 13.07
N ARG A 151 7.32 1.44 13.83
CA ARG A 151 8.42 2.27 14.31
C ARG A 151 9.74 1.68 13.86
N GLU A 152 10.52 2.46 13.12
CA GLU A 152 11.86 2.07 12.67
C GLU A 152 11.90 0.68 12.01
N SER A 153 10.82 0.28 11.32
CA SER A 153 10.62 -1.06 10.77
C SER A 153 10.76 -1.06 9.25
N THR A 154 11.11 -2.22 8.67
CA THR A 154 11.33 -2.35 7.23
C THR A 154 10.34 -3.30 6.58
N ILE A 155 9.81 -2.92 5.42
CA ILE A 155 9.00 -3.78 4.55
C ILE A 155 9.69 -3.87 3.19
N SER A 156 9.94 -5.07 2.69
CA SER A 156 10.62 -5.23 1.40
C SER A 156 10.03 -6.27 0.47
N ASN A 157 10.27 -6.09 -0.83
CA ASN A 157 9.94 -7.05 -1.89
C ASN A 157 8.44 -7.39 -1.96
N ALA A 158 7.60 -6.44 -1.57
CA ALA A 158 6.15 -6.55 -1.55
C ALA A 158 5.53 -5.90 -2.78
N SER A 159 4.35 -6.36 -3.19
CA SER A 159 3.53 -5.68 -4.20
C SER A 159 3.18 -4.27 -3.71
N ALA A 160 2.45 -4.18 -2.60
CA ALA A 160 2.31 -2.95 -1.82
C ALA A 160 3.02 -3.15 -0.48
N GLY A 161 3.81 -2.20 0.01
CA GLY A 161 4.42 -2.31 1.34
C GLY A 161 3.35 -2.26 2.43
N LEU A 162 2.58 -1.16 2.44
CA LEU A 162 1.47 -0.96 3.37
C LEU A 162 0.28 -0.30 2.65
N THR A 163 -0.92 -0.85 2.86
CA THR A 163 -2.17 -0.32 2.33
C THR A 163 -3.10 0.11 3.47
N CYS A 164 -3.53 1.38 3.45
CA CYS A 164 -4.62 1.89 4.26
C CYS A 164 -5.93 1.80 3.49
N ALA A 165 -6.79 0.86 3.87
CA ALA A 165 -8.13 0.73 3.32
C ALA A 165 -9.17 1.54 4.13
N GLU A 166 -10.41 1.49 3.68
CA GLU A 166 -11.54 2.20 4.28
C GLU A 166 -11.64 1.96 5.80
N GLY A 167 -11.69 3.05 6.58
CA GLY A 167 -11.78 3.02 8.04
C GLY A 167 -10.52 2.56 8.78
N GLY A 168 -9.42 2.30 8.07
CA GLY A 168 -8.15 1.89 8.66
C GLY A 168 -7.31 3.08 9.15
N THR A 169 -6.47 2.83 10.15
CA THR A 169 -5.55 3.82 10.72
C THR A 169 -4.10 3.37 10.62
N VAL A 170 -3.22 4.27 10.15
CA VAL A 170 -1.78 4.02 9.99
C VAL A 170 -0.97 5.10 10.71
N SER A 171 0.03 4.66 11.47
CA SER A 171 1.09 5.52 12.01
C SER A 171 2.44 4.89 11.72
N VAL A 172 3.29 5.58 10.97
CA VAL A 172 4.65 5.14 10.65
C VAL A 172 5.62 6.22 11.13
N SER A 173 6.62 5.83 11.90
CA SER A 173 7.67 6.73 12.36
C SER A 173 9.04 6.08 12.14
N GLY A 174 9.79 6.55 11.16
CA GLY A 174 11.08 5.99 10.77
C GLY A 174 10.97 4.68 9.98
N GLY A 175 12.11 4.05 9.74
CA GLY A 175 12.21 2.81 8.97
C GLY A 175 12.12 3.01 7.46
N GLY A 176 11.76 1.96 6.73
CA GLY A 176 11.75 2.04 5.27
C GLY A 176 10.96 1.00 4.51
N VAL A 177 10.71 1.31 3.25
CA VAL A 177 10.10 0.42 2.28
C VAL A 177 11.05 0.23 1.10
N ILE A 178 11.36 -1.02 0.76
CA ILE A 178 12.45 -1.34 -0.16
C ILE A 178 11.97 -2.27 -1.27
N ASP A 179 12.25 -1.92 -2.52
CA ASP A 179 12.00 -2.77 -3.69
C ASP A 179 10.55 -3.26 -3.76
N THR A 180 9.60 -2.33 -3.67
CA THR A 180 8.17 -2.62 -3.78
C THR A 180 7.57 -2.09 -5.08
N ALA A 181 6.41 -2.61 -5.50
CA ALA A 181 5.70 -2.00 -6.62
C ALA A 181 5.06 -0.67 -6.18
N ALA A 182 4.46 -0.64 -4.99
CA ALA A 182 4.04 0.57 -4.30
C ALA A 182 4.55 0.56 -2.85
N GLY A 183 5.08 1.68 -2.36
CA GLY A 183 5.53 1.80 -0.96
C GLY A 183 4.35 1.85 0.00
N PHE A 184 3.67 3.00 0.01
CA PHE A 184 2.44 3.23 0.77
C PHE A 184 1.28 3.48 -0.16
N VAL A 185 0.14 2.84 0.12
CA VAL A 185 -1.11 3.01 -0.61
C VAL A 185 -2.18 3.54 0.33
N THR A 186 -2.88 4.60 -0.08
CA THR A 186 -4.10 5.04 0.61
C THR A 186 -5.29 4.94 -0.33
N LEU A 187 -6.32 4.23 0.12
CA LEU A 187 -7.58 4.09 -0.60
C LEU A 187 -8.60 5.11 -0.10
N GLN A 188 -9.67 5.29 -0.87
CA GLN A 188 -10.83 6.07 -0.46
C GLN A 188 -11.33 5.60 0.93
N GLY A 189 -11.62 6.56 1.80
CA GLY A 189 -12.09 6.31 3.15
C GLY A 189 -11.04 5.82 4.14
N CYS A 190 -9.74 5.79 3.80
CA CYS A 190 -8.67 5.65 4.80
C CYS A 190 -8.87 6.72 5.89
N ALA A 191 -9.00 6.29 7.16
CA ALA A 191 -9.42 7.20 8.23
C ALA A 191 -8.29 8.13 8.65
N THR A 192 -7.08 7.61 8.83
CA THR A 192 -5.90 8.40 9.18
C THR A 192 -4.64 7.69 8.69
N ALA A 193 -3.74 8.44 8.07
CA ALA A 193 -2.39 7.97 7.74
C ALA A 193 -1.38 9.06 8.08
N GLN A 194 -0.56 8.78 9.10
CA GLN A 194 0.53 9.64 9.55
C GLN A 194 1.85 8.93 9.26
N ILE A 195 2.68 9.51 8.40
CA ILE A 195 3.91 8.88 7.92
C ILE A 195 5.06 9.88 8.10
N ASP A 196 5.97 9.59 9.02
CA ASP A 196 7.09 10.45 9.39
C ASP A 196 8.44 9.73 9.22
N ARG A 197 9.45 10.45 8.75
CA ARG A 197 10.86 10.00 8.64
C ARG A 197 11.06 8.68 7.88
N VAL A 198 10.20 8.37 6.90
CA VAL A 198 10.31 7.11 6.15
C VAL A 198 11.30 7.22 4.99
N GLN A 199 12.02 6.12 4.74
CA GLN A 199 12.87 5.97 3.57
C GLN A 199 12.24 4.98 2.58
N ILE A 200 12.00 5.40 1.33
CA ILE A 200 11.54 4.48 0.28
C ILE A 200 12.61 4.36 -0.79
N THR A 201 13.05 3.13 -1.06
CA THR A 201 14.21 2.88 -1.92
C THR A 201 13.93 1.79 -2.95
N GLN A 202 14.35 2.00 -4.20
CA GLN A 202 14.23 1.01 -5.30
C GLN A 202 12.79 0.57 -5.60
N SER A 203 11.78 1.34 -5.19
CA SER A 203 10.38 1.04 -5.47
C SER A 203 9.92 1.64 -6.79
N ARG A 204 8.91 1.04 -7.44
CA ARG A 204 8.30 1.66 -8.63
C ARG A 204 7.55 2.93 -8.22
N VAL A 205 6.61 2.85 -7.28
CA VAL A 205 5.95 4.03 -6.72
C VAL A 205 6.25 4.16 -5.23
N GLY A 206 6.58 5.36 -4.75
CA GLY A 206 6.77 5.64 -3.33
C GLY A 206 5.44 5.68 -2.60
N PHE A 207 4.61 6.66 -2.96
CA PHE A 207 3.27 6.87 -2.42
C PHE A 207 2.23 6.80 -3.53
N TYR A 208 1.31 5.85 -3.45
CA TYR A 208 0.20 5.67 -4.40
C TYR A 208 -1.11 6.05 -3.72
N LEU A 209 -1.55 7.28 -3.94
CA LEU A 209 -2.61 7.92 -3.17
C LEU A 209 -3.88 8.00 -4.00
N LEU A 210 -4.74 6.99 -3.86
CA LEU A 210 -6.04 6.93 -4.52
C LEU A 210 -7.11 7.73 -3.78
N GLY A 211 -6.98 7.88 -2.46
CA GLY A 211 -7.90 8.66 -1.64
C GLY A 211 -7.37 8.93 -0.24
N GLY A 212 -8.18 9.61 0.57
CA GLY A 212 -7.85 9.98 1.95
C GLY A 212 -6.93 11.20 2.05
N SER A 213 -6.58 11.57 3.28
CA SER A 213 -5.77 12.76 3.57
C SER A 213 -4.51 12.40 4.37
N PRO A 214 -3.56 11.63 3.78
CA PRO A 214 -2.36 11.26 4.50
C PRO A 214 -1.48 12.48 4.77
N VAL A 215 -0.85 12.50 5.94
CA VAL A 215 0.19 13.47 6.28
C VAL A 215 1.53 12.78 6.18
N VAL A 216 2.37 13.26 5.26
CA VAL A 216 3.71 12.72 5.01
C VAL A 216 4.74 13.78 5.37
N THR A 217 5.62 13.43 6.30
CA THR A 217 6.63 14.33 6.86
C THR A 217 8.01 13.69 6.77
N ASN A 218 9.02 14.48 6.42
CA ASN A 218 10.44 14.08 6.44
C ASN A 218 10.75 12.80 5.63
N ALA A 219 10.06 12.58 4.51
CA ALA A 219 10.23 11.39 3.69
C ALA A 219 11.46 11.52 2.76
N ILE A 220 12.20 10.43 2.62
CA ILE A 220 13.34 10.33 1.69
C ILE A 220 13.03 9.25 0.64
N LEU A 221 12.98 9.65 -0.62
CA LEU A 221 12.71 8.76 -1.75
C LEU A 221 13.99 8.60 -2.58
N THR A 222 14.49 7.38 -2.75
CA THR A 222 15.76 7.13 -3.47
C THR A 222 15.58 6.06 -4.54
N ARG A 223 15.96 6.36 -5.79
CA ARG A 223 15.79 5.43 -6.93
C ARG A 223 14.35 4.92 -7.04
N VAL A 224 13.39 5.83 -6.89
CA VAL A 224 11.97 5.54 -7.06
C VAL A 224 11.55 6.02 -8.45
N PHE A 225 10.74 5.24 -9.16
CA PHE A 225 10.27 5.67 -10.48
C PHE A 225 9.31 6.87 -10.34
N ASP A 226 8.21 6.72 -9.59
CA ASP A 226 7.33 7.83 -9.20
C ASP A 226 7.33 8.04 -7.70
N GLY A 227 7.78 9.20 -7.23
CA GLY A 227 7.81 9.48 -5.81
C GLY A 227 6.41 9.49 -5.19
N PHE A 228 5.54 10.32 -5.73
CA PHE A 228 4.11 10.37 -5.41
C PHE A 228 3.29 10.23 -6.68
N ARG A 229 2.27 9.38 -6.65
CA ARG A 229 1.14 9.40 -7.58
C ARG A 229 -0.10 9.79 -6.80
N VAL A 230 -0.69 10.94 -7.12
CA VAL A 230 -1.85 11.50 -6.41
C VAL A 230 -3.04 11.55 -7.36
N PHE A 231 -4.12 10.87 -6.99
CA PHE A 231 -5.36 10.83 -7.77
C PHE A 231 -6.43 11.74 -7.17
N HIS A 232 -7.50 11.99 -7.95
CA HIS A 232 -8.52 13.01 -7.69
C HIS A 232 -9.11 13.05 -6.26
N GLU A 233 -9.20 11.92 -5.57
CA GLU A 233 -9.82 11.86 -4.23
C GLU A 233 -8.82 12.02 -3.07
N ALA A 234 -7.51 12.01 -3.36
CA ALA A 234 -6.47 12.11 -2.35
C ALA A 234 -6.13 13.58 -2.06
N ARG A 235 -6.01 13.91 -0.76
CA ARG A 235 -5.64 15.24 -0.27
C ARG A 235 -4.45 15.16 0.69
N PRO A 236 -3.27 14.75 0.20
CA PRO A 236 -2.10 14.61 1.07
C PRO A 236 -1.58 15.98 1.52
N THR A 237 -1.01 16.01 2.73
CA THR A 237 -0.13 17.09 3.19
C THR A 237 1.31 16.58 3.18
N ILE A 238 2.19 17.25 2.43
CA ILE A 238 3.58 16.81 2.25
C ILE A 238 4.53 17.89 2.77
N VAL A 239 5.38 17.53 3.74
CA VAL A 239 6.35 18.44 4.36
C VAL A 239 7.72 17.75 4.48
N GLY A 240 8.79 18.43 4.08
CA GLY A 240 10.16 17.91 4.20
C GLY A 240 10.42 16.70 3.31
N LEU A 241 10.05 16.78 2.02
CA LEU A 241 10.26 15.70 1.07
C LEU A 241 11.64 15.82 0.41
N THR A 242 12.49 14.81 0.55
CA THR A 242 13.74 14.68 -0.21
C THR A 242 13.61 13.58 -1.24
N VAL A 243 13.83 13.90 -2.52
CA VAL A 243 13.83 12.91 -3.60
C VAL A 243 15.22 12.83 -4.21
N ARG A 244 15.71 11.62 -4.44
CA ARG A 244 17.04 11.30 -4.98
C ARG A 244 16.86 10.36 -6.15
N THR A 245 17.37 10.77 -7.32
CA THR A 245 17.27 10.03 -8.58
C THR A 245 15.86 9.52 -8.91
N PRO A 246 14.81 10.37 -8.87
CA PRO A 246 13.50 9.95 -9.35
C PRO A 246 13.46 9.92 -10.88
N ARG A 247 12.53 9.15 -11.46
CA ARG A 247 12.06 9.47 -12.82
C ARG A 247 11.08 10.64 -12.75
N HIS A 248 10.10 10.55 -11.86
CA HIS A 248 9.19 11.64 -11.51
C HIS A 248 9.11 11.76 -9.99
N ALA A 249 9.26 12.97 -9.43
CA ALA A 249 9.14 13.17 -7.99
C ALA A 249 7.68 13.18 -7.54
N VAL A 250 6.82 13.84 -8.31
CA VAL A 250 5.37 13.89 -8.06
C VAL A 250 4.64 13.87 -9.40
N VAL A 251 3.66 12.98 -9.51
CA VAL A 251 2.72 12.86 -10.63
C VAL A 251 1.31 13.05 -10.06
N MET A 252 0.59 14.05 -10.58
CA MET A 252 -0.75 14.37 -10.13
C MET A 252 -1.76 14.17 -11.24
N HIS A 253 -2.70 13.24 -11.01
CA HIS A 253 -3.86 12.95 -11.85
C HIS A 253 -5.11 13.55 -11.20
N ALA A 254 -5.07 14.78 -10.69
CA ALA A 254 -6.15 15.39 -9.92
C ALA A 254 -6.82 16.54 -10.68
N ALA A 255 -8.13 16.68 -10.46
CA ALA A 255 -8.94 17.80 -10.93
C ALA A 255 -9.21 18.68 -9.71
N SER A 256 -8.76 19.94 -9.77
CA SER A 256 -9.14 21.02 -8.84
C SER A 256 -8.62 21.09 -7.40
N THR A 257 -7.62 20.31 -6.96
CA THR A 257 -7.04 20.55 -5.62
C THR A 257 -5.62 21.04 -5.67
N ASP A 258 -5.37 22.13 -4.95
CA ASP A 258 -4.03 22.57 -4.62
C ASP A 258 -3.33 21.46 -3.82
N LEU A 259 -2.18 21.02 -4.30
CA LEU A 259 -1.34 20.06 -3.59
C LEU A 259 -0.25 20.84 -2.82
N PRO A 260 -0.37 21.01 -1.49
CA PRO A 260 0.63 21.72 -0.71
C PRO A 260 1.85 20.81 -0.50
N ILE A 261 3.00 21.26 -1.02
CA ILE A 261 4.30 20.61 -0.78
C ILE A 261 5.23 21.66 -0.17
N ARG A 262 5.71 21.39 1.04
CA ARG A 262 6.64 22.28 1.75
C ARG A 262 8.01 21.66 1.89
N GLY A 263 9.07 22.42 1.60
CA GLY A 263 10.45 21.95 1.80
C GLY A 263 10.82 20.77 0.89
N LEU A 264 10.43 20.84 -0.38
CA LEU A 264 10.80 19.86 -1.41
C LEU A 264 12.28 20.03 -1.80
N VAL A 265 13.05 18.95 -1.69
CA VAL A 265 14.44 18.87 -2.13
C VAL A 265 14.56 17.87 -3.28
N LEU A 266 14.99 18.35 -4.44
CA LEU A 266 15.24 17.57 -5.66
C LEU A 266 16.75 17.48 -5.94
N PRO A 267 17.23 16.44 -6.66
CA PRO A 267 18.64 16.36 -7.02
C PRO A 267 19.02 17.47 -8.01
N ARG A 268 20.29 17.88 -8.01
CA ARG A 268 20.82 18.83 -9.01
C ARG A 268 20.63 18.24 -10.41
N GLY A 269 20.08 19.03 -11.33
CA GLY A 269 19.78 18.56 -12.70
C GLY A 269 18.51 17.73 -12.81
N ALA A 270 17.62 17.74 -11.81
CA ALA A 270 16.27 17.21 -12.00
C ALA A 270 15.55 18.03 -13.09
N ASP A 271 15.28 17.39 -14.22
CA ASP A 271 14.58 18.00 -15.35
C ASP A 271 13.13 18.38 -15.00
N ARG A 272 12.49 19.17 -15.86
CA ARG A 272 11.06 19.54 -15.78
C ARG A 272 10.11 18.34 -15.59
N ALA A 273 10.54 17.12 -15.90
CA ALA A 273 9.81 15.88 -15.66
C ALA A 273 9.65 15.50 -14.17
N ALA A 274 10.36 16.16 -13.26
CA ALA A 274 10.26 15.85 -11.83
C ALA A 274 8.87 16.17 -11.24
N LEU A 275 8.13 17.12 -11.82
CA LEU A 275 6.78 17.47 -11.40
C LEU A 275 5.84 17.41 -12.61
N ILE A 276 4.94 16.44 -12.61
CA ILE A 276 3.94 16.27 -13.67
C ILE A 276 2.57 16.64 -13.09
N ILE A 277 1.97 17.69 -13.65
CA ILE A 277 0.62 18.15 -13.37
C ILE A 277 -0.15 18.04 -14.66
N ASP A 278 -1.23 17.27 -14.63
CA ASP A 278 -2.11 16.96 -15.76
C ASP A 278 -1.56 15.90 -16.72
N GLY A 279 -2.34 14.82 -16.84
CA GLY A 279 -1.92 13.53 -17.37
C GLY A 279 -1.88 13.48 -18.90
N THR A 280 -1.01 14.24 -19.55
CA THR A 280 -0.76 14.07 -20.99
C THR A 280 0.00 12.77 -21.34
N ASP A 281 0.38 11.96 -20.34
CA ASP A 281 0.84 10.58 -20.52
C ASP A 281 -0.20 9.54 -20.06
N ALA A 282 -1.51 9.84 -20.18
CA ALA A 282 -2.49 8.76 -20.09
C ALA A 282 -2.34 7.82 -21.30
N PRO A 283 -2.24 6.48 -21.15
CA PRO A 283 -2.88 5.62 -22.13
C PRO A 283 -4.34 6.06 -22.14
N THR A 284 -4.85 6.42 -23.32
CA THR A 284 -6.19 6.98 -23.54
C THR A 284 -7.29 6.16 -22.86
N HIS A 285 -7.58 6.44 -21.59
CA HIS A 285 -8.76 5.96 -20.91
C HIS A 285 -9.78 7.09 -20.94
N ARG A 286 -10.58 7.09 -22.01
CA ARG A 286 -11.83 7.85 -22.07
C ARG A 286 -12.79 7.31 -21.02
N TRP A 287 -12.75 7.86 -19.81
CA TRP A 287 -13.89 7.84 -18.90
C TRP A 287 -14.69 9.13 -19.11
N ARG A 288 -15.57 9.10 -20.13
CA ARG A 288 -16.66 10.05 -20.44
C ARG A 288 -16.28 11.55 -20.45
N ASP A 289 -15.91 12.04 -21.63
CA ASP A 289 -16.25 13.36 -22.21
C ASP A 289 -16.43 14.58 -21.29
N ARG A 290 -15.52 14.79 -20.33
CA ARG A 290 -15.36 16.10 -19.65
C ARG A 290 -13.89 16.43 -19.50
N GLU A 291 -13.47 17.55 -20.10
CA GLU A 291 -12.26 18.24 -19.70
C GLU A 291 -12.45 18.74 -18.27
N TYR A 292 -11.55 18.35 -17.37
CA TYR A 292 -11.57 18.83 -16.00
C TYR A 292 -10.48 19.89 -15.81
N PRO A 293 -10.74 20.97 -15.06
CA PRO A 293 -9.73 21.98 -14.76
C PRO A 293 -8.57 21.36 -13.96
N THR A 294 -7.35 21.66 -14.40
CA THR A 294 -6.12 21.16 -13.79
C THR A 294 -5.90 21.75 -12.40
N GLY A 295 -5.57 20.89 -11.42
CA GLY A 295 -5.13 21.36 -10.10
C GLY A 295 -3.76 22.05 -10.18
N ARG A 296 -3.40 22.86 -9.17
CA ARG A 296 -2.07 23.48 -9.06
C ARG A 296 -1.25 22.75 -8.00
N VAL A 297 0.07 22.66 -8.20
CA VAL A 297 0.99 22.27 -7.13
C VAL A 297 1.55 23.56 -6.54
N ILE A 298 1.36 23.73 -5.23
CA ILE A 298 1.88 24.89 -4.51
C ILE A 298 3.13 24.41 -3.76
N VAL A 299 4.29 24.75 -4.31
CA VAL A 299 5.59 24.53 -3.66
C VAL A 299 5.91 25.75 -2.79
N GLN A 300 6.06 25.53 -1.48
CA GLN A 300 6.44 26.56 -0.50
C GLN A 300 7.77 26.22 0.17
#